data_AF-A0A5D2G4F9-F1
#
_entry.id   AF-A0A5D2G4F9-F1
#
_cell.length_a   1.000
_cell.length_b   1.000
_cell.length_c   1.000
_cell.angle_alpha   90.00
_cell.angle_beta   90.00
_cell.angle_gamma   90.00
#
_symmetry.space_group_name_H-M   'P 1'
#
loop_
_entity.id
_entity.type
_entity.pdbx_description
1 polymer ?
#
loop_
_entity_poly.entity_id
_entity_poly.type
_entity_poly.pdbx_seq_one_letter_code
_entity_poly.pdbx_strand_id
1 'polypeptide(L)'
;MPPRASKRKSAPPNSSTVTSSDGRSVSSKAKTKGMEKIDRLFNSYANSSLGVIDPDGIEALCSDLGVDYTDVRILMLAWKLKAGKQGYFTQDEWRTGMKALGVDSLSKLKKALCELEIEVGKPTNYEDFYTYAFRYCLTEEKQKSLDIDSICELLNLVLGSISSSS
;
A
#
# COMPACT_ATOMS: atom_id res chain seq x y z
N MET A 1 74.14 -45.92 -7.63
CA MET A 1 73.89 -44.47 -7.50
C MET A 1 72.77 -44.07 -8.48
N PRO A 2 71.97 -43.06 -8.12
CA PRO A 2 70.57 -42.83 -8.55
C PRO A 2 70.53 -41.78 -9.70
N PRO A 3 69.45 -41.01 -9.97
CA PRO A 3 67.98 -41.23 -9.94
C PRO A 3 67.18 -40.68 -11.17
N ARG A 4 65.92 -41.14 -11.30
CA ARG A 4 64.63 -40.40 -11.34
C ARG A 4 64.42 -39.18 -12.29
N ALA A 5 63.36 -39.28 -13.11
CA ALA A 5 62.16 -38.41 -13.08
C ALA A 5 61.16 -38.84 -14.20
N SER A 6 60.05 -39.47 -13.83
CA SER A 6 58.69 -38.85 -13.74
C SER A 6 58.12 -38.34 -15.06
N LYS A 7 57.40 -39.20 -15.79
CA LYS A 7 56.57 -38.82 -16.95
C LYS A 7 55.09 -39.04 -16.61
N ARG A 8 54.34 -37.95 -16.75
CA ARG A 8 52.91 -37.76 -16.49
C ARG A 8 52.02 -38.82 -17.16
N LYS A 9 51.00 -39.30 -16.46
CA LYS A 9 49.80 -39.91 -17.05
C LYS A 9 48.58 -39.48 -16.26
N SER A 10 47.70 -38.72 -16.92
CA SER A 10 46.44 -38.19 -16.40
C SER A 10 45.35 -39.26 -16.39
N ALA A 11 44.57 -39.28 -15.30
CA ALA A 11 43.37 -40.10 -15.08
C ALA A 11 42.07 -39.26 -15.36
N PRO A 12 40.86 -39.86 -15.34
CA PRO A 12 39.68 -39.50 -16.17
C PRO A 12 38.83 -38.33 -15.62
N PRO A 13 37.81 -37.83 -16.37
CA PRO A 13 37.03 -36.68 -15.95
C PRO A 13 36.04 -37.06 -14.85
N ASN A 14 36.04 -36.28 -13.77
CA ASN A 14 35.06 -36.37 -12.69
C ASN A 14 33.81 -35.58 -13.11
N SER A 15 32.71 -36.28 -13.39
CA SER A 15 31.39 -35.67 -13.59
C SER A 15 30.85 -35.22 -12.24
N SER A 16 30.99 -33.93 -11.92
CA SER A 16 30.26 -33.31 -10.82
C SER A 16 28.99 -32.68 -11.39
N THR A 17 27.89 -33.43 -11.33
CA THR A 17 26.53 -32.90 -11.49
C THR A 17 26.31 -31.87 -10.39
N VAL A 18 26.45 -30.59 -10.73
CA VAL A 18 25.94 -29.48 -9.94
C VAL A 18 24.42 -29.57 -9.96
N THR A 19 23.83 -30.06 -8.87
CA THR A 19 22.43 -29.87 -8.57
C THR A 19 22.22 -28.41 -8.19
N SER A 20 21.97 -27.57 -9.20
CA SER A 20 21.53 -26.20 -9.01
C SER A 20 20.16 -26.22 -8.32
N SER A 21 20.14 -25.73 -7.08
CA SER A 21 18.94 -25.51 -6.30
C SER A 21 18.14 -24.33 -6.88
N ASP A 22 17.23 -24.65 -7.80
CA ASP A 22 16.20 -23.74 -8.35
C ASP A 22 15.14 -23.38 -7.30
N GLY A 23 15.54 -22.66 -6.24
CA GLY A 23 14.63 -22.15 -5.20
C GLY A 23 14.44 -20.63 -5.21
N ARG A 24 15.30 -19.88 -5.91
CA ARG A 24 15.43 -18.42 -5.71
C ARG A 24 14.75 -17.56 -6.80
N SER A 25 14.45 -18.13 -7.96
CA SER A 25 13.96 -17.40 -9.14
C SER A 25 12.44 -17.16 -9.15
N VAL A 26 11.67 -17.95 -8.40
CA VAL A 26 10.19 -17.84 -8.36
C VAL A 26 9.75 -16.66 -7.47
N SER A 27 10.44 -16.46 -6.34
CA SER A 27 10.11 -15.39 -5.38
C SER A 27 10.38 -13.98 -5.93
N SER A 28 11.47 -13.80 -6.69
CA SER A 28 11.79 -12.53 -7.35
C SER A 28 10.80 -12.21 -8.47
N LYS A 29 10.47 -13.19 -9.31
CA LYS A 29 9.52 -13.02 -10.43
C LYS A 29 8.08 -12.73 -9.95
N ALA A 30 7.66 -13.34 -8.84
CA ALA A 30 6.37 -13.07 -8.22
C ALA A 30 6.28 -11.66 -7.62
N LYS A 31 7.35 -11.17 -6.98
CA LYS A 31 7.42 -9.79 -6.45
C LYS A 31 7.33 -8.75 -7.57
N THR A 32 8.03 -8.95 -8.69
CA THR A 32 7.96 -8.04 -9.86
C THR A 32 6.55 -8.00 -10.45
N LYS A 33 5.91 -9.17 -10.65
CA LYS A 33 4.53 -9.23 -11.15
C LYS A 33 3.50 -8.58 -10.22
N GLY A 34 3.68 -8.69 -8.90
CA GLY A 34 2.80 -8.02 -7.93
C GLY A 34 2.91 -6.51 -8.02
N MET A 35 4.14 -5.99 -8.15
CA MET A 35 4.38 -4.55 -8.30
C MET A 35 3.79 -4.00 -9.60
N GLU A 36 3.93 -4.73 -10.71
CA GLU A 36 3.31 -4.34 -11.99
C GLU A 36 1.78 -4.23 -11.90
N LYS A 37 1.11 -5.07 -11.10
CA LYS A 37 -0.34 -4.97 -10.90
C LYS A 37 -0.73 -3.75 -10.07
N ILE A 38 0.04 -3.47 -9.01
CA ILE A 38 -0.18 -2.28 -8.18
C ILE A 38 -0.05 -1.01 -9.03
N ASP A 39 0.95 -0.96 -9.91
CA ASP A 39 1.19 0.16 -10.82
C ASP A 39 0.07 0.30 -11.86
N ARG A 40 -0.40 -0.82 -12.42
CA ARG A 40 -1.54 -0.80 -13.35
C ARG A 40 -2.81 -0.28 -12.71
N LEU A 41 -3.06 -0.66 -11.46
CA LEU A 41 -4.21 -0.17 -10.69
C LEU A 41 -4.05 1.32 -10.32
N PHE A 42 -2.83 1.78 -10.05
CA PHE A 42 -2.59 3.23 -9.89
C PHE A 42 -2.93 3.98 -11.20
N ASN A 43 -2.41 3.48 -12.32
CA ASN A 43 -2.58 4.12 -13.63
C ASN A 43 -4.03 4.14 -14.13
N SER A 44 -4.93 3.30 -13.59
CA SER A 44 -6.35 3.38 -13.94
C SER A 44 -7.08 4.57 -13.31
N TYR A 45 -6.52 5.16 -12.24
CA TYR A 45 -7.09 6.30 -11.53
C TYR A 45 -6.21 7.55 -11.59
N ALA A 46 -4.94 7.41 -11.95
CA ALA A 46 -4.01 8.52 -12.00
C ALA A 46 -4.27 9.46 -13.18
N ASN A 47 -4.18 10.75 -12.90
CA ASN A 47 -4.14 11.78 -13.93
C ASN A 47 -2.84 11.67 -14.74
N SER A 48 -2.96 11.47 -16.05
CA SER A 48 -1.81 11.24 -16.94
C SER A 48 -0.85 12.44 -17.03
N SER A 49 -1.34 13.66 -16.78
CA SER A 49 -0.52 14.87 -16.81
C SER A 49 0.18 15.15 -15.48
N LEU A 50 -0.49 14.85 -14.35
CA LEU A 50 0.03 15.14 -13.02
C LEU A 50 0.83 13.97 -12.41
N GLY A 51 0.62 12.74 -12.89
CA GLY A 51 1.27 11.54 -12.36
C GLY A 51 0.82 11.18 -10.94
N VAL A 52 -0.34 11.69 -10.51
CA VAL A 52 -0.96 11.44 -9.20
C VAL A 52 -2.41 11.04 -9.40
N ILE A 53 -2.98 10.29 -8.46
CA ILE A 53 -4.43 10.20 -8.33
C ILE A 53 -4.87 11.50 -7.68
N ASP A 54 -5.60 12.33 -8.41
CA ASP A 54 -6.17 13.59 -7.98
C ASP A 54 -7.63 13.39 -7.50
N PRO A 55 -8.36 14.44 -7.08
CA PRO A 55 -9.72 14.27 -6.56
C PRO A 55 -10.65 13.49 -7.50
N ASP A 56 -10.60 13.79 -8.81
CA ASP A 56 -11.37 13.07 -9.83
C ASP A 56 -11.02 11.56 -9.86
N GLY A 57 -9.73 11.25 -9.77
CA GLY A 57 -9.25 9.87 -9.68
C GLY A 57 -9.70 9.15 -8.40
N ILE A 58 -9.75 9.84 -7.27
CA ILE A 58 -10.26 9.30 -6.00
C ILE A 58 -11.76 9.06 -6.09
N GLU A 59 -12.54 9.98 -6.68
CA GLU A 59 -13.98 9.77 -6.90
C GLU A 59 -14.26 8.53 -7.75
N ALA A 60 -13.49 8.36 -8.84
CA ALA A 60 -13.58 7.16 -9.67
C ALA A 60 -13.25 5.88 -8.90
N LEU A 61 -12.20 5.91 -8.06
CA LEU A 61 -11.84 4.81 -7.18
C LEU A 61 -12.96 4.49 -6.17
N CYS A 62 -13.57 5.49 -5.55
CA CYS A 62 -14.68 5.33 -4.61
C CYS A 62 -15.90 4.68 -5.29
N SER A 63 -16.26 5.16 -6.49
CA SER A 63 -17.33 4.58 -7.31
C SER A 63 -17.09 3.10 -7.58
N ASP A 64 -15.88 2.73 -8.01
CA ASP A 64 -15.50 1.35 -8.29
C ASP A 64 -15.50 0.45 -7.03
N LEU A 65 -15.15 1.02 -5.87
CA LEU A 65 -15.23 0.32 -4.58
C LEU A 65 -16.67 0.19 -4.07
N GLY A 66 -17.60 1.00 -4.60
CA GLY A 66 -18.97 1.11 -4.14
C GLY A 66 -19.07 1.75 -2.75
N VAL A 67 -18.25 2.78 -2.52
CA VAL A 67 -18.24 3.58 -1.29
C VAL A 67 -18.38 5.06 -1.64
N ASP A 68 -18.85 5.85 -0.68
CA ASP A 68 -18.98 7.30 -0.87
C ASP A 68 -17.61 7.99 -0.79
N TYR A 69 -17.45 9.14 -1.44
CA TYR A 69 -16.21 9.92 -1.39
C TYR A 69 -15.92 10.47 0.02
N THR A 70 -16.95 10.66 0.86
CA THR A 70 -16.82 11.07 2.27
C THR A 70 -16.68 9.90 3.23
N ASP A 71 -16.61 8.66 2.72
CA ASP A 71 -16.54 7.47 3.56
C ASP A 71 -15.24 7.44 4.35
N VAL A 72 -15.33 7.23 5.68
CA VAL A 72 -14.18 7.20 6.58
C VAL A 72 -13.14 6.14 6.17
N ARG A 73 -13.56 5.08 5.47
CA ARG A 73 -12.64 4.05 4.96
C ARG A 73 -11.66 4.60 3.93
N ILE A 74 -12.03 5.65 3.20
CA ILE A 74 -11.10 6.36 2.28
C ILE A 74 -10.04 7.12 3.08
N LEU A 75 -10.41 7.71 4.21
CA LEU A 75 -9.45 8.32 5.13
C LEU A 75 -8.54 7.28 5.79
N MET A 76 -9.07 6.11 6.15
CA MET A 76 -8.27 4.97 6.63
C MET A 76 -7.30 4.46 5.56
N LEU A 77 -7.71 4.45 4.29
CA LEU A 77 -6.82 4.13 3.17
C LEU A 77 -5.69 5.15 3.07
N ALA A 78 -6.01 6.44 3.10
CA ALA A 78 -5.01 7.52 3.09
C ALA A 78 -3.99 7.35 4.23
N TRP A 79 -4.45 7.00 5.44
CA TRP A 79 -3.59 6.70 6.58
C TRP A 79 -2.62 5.55 6.33
N LYS A 80 -3.06 4.49 5.64
CA LYS A 80 -2.21 3.36 5.27
C LYS A 80 -1.23 3.67 4.15
N LEU A 81 -1.63 4.52 3.22
CA LEU A 81 -0.74 5.06 2.18
C LEU A 81 0.24 6.09 2.75
N LYS A 82 -0.01 6.57 3.98
CA LYS A 82 0.68 7.72 4.60
C LYS A 82 0.63 8.94 3.68
N ALA A 83 -0.53 9.16 3.06
CA ALA A 83 -0.72 10.23 2.09
C ALA A 83 -0.47 11.59 2.74
N GLY A 84 0.35 12.42 2.10
CA GLY A 84 0.79 13.72 2.60
C GLY A 84 -0.13 14.88 2.26
N LYS A 85 -1.03 14.72 1.29
CA LYS A 85 -1.97 15.76 0.84
C LYS A 85 -3.39 15.20 0.69
N GLN A 86 -4.38 15.90 1.23
CA GLN A 86 -5.79 15.53 1.10
C GLN A 86 -6.23 15.56 -0.35
N GLY A 87 -6.94 14.51 -0.77
CA GLY A 87 -7.47 14.40 -2.13
C GLY A 87 -6.42 14.02 -3.17
N TYR A 88 -5.19 13.67 -2.76
CA TYR A 88 -4.14 13.24 -3.69
C TYR A 88 -3.39 12.02 -3.18
N PHE A 89 -3.10 11.08 -4.08
CA PHE A 89 -2.16 9.99 -3.85
C PHE A 89 -1.05 10.00 -4.90
N THR A 90 0.19 10.09 -4.45
CA THR A 90 1.36 9.88 -5.30
C THR A 90 1.56 8.39 -5.58
N GLN A 91 2.30 8.07 -6.65
CA GLN A 91 2.61 6.69 -7.00
C GLN A 91 3.40 5.97 -5.88
N ASP A 92 4.28 6.68 -5.17
CA ASP A 92 5.09 6.10 -4.11
C ASP A 92 4.29 5.80 -2.84
N GLU A 93 3.39 6.71 -2.44
CA GLU A 93 2.43 6.48 -1.36
C GLU A 93 1.54 5.28 -1.68
N TRP A 94 0.99 5.24 -2.90
CA TRP A 94 0.18 4.14 -3.38
C TRP A 94 0.93 2.80 -3.33
N ARG A 95 2.13 2.73 -3.93
CA ARG A 95 2.94 1.50 -3.92
C ARG A 95 3.25 1.03 -2.51
N THR A 96 3.62 1.95 -1.63
CA THR A 96 4.01 1.65 -0.25
C THR A 96 2.81 1.12 0.54
N GLY A 97 1.67 1.84 0.48
CA GLY A 97 0.43 1.45 1.16
C GLY A 97 -0.14 0.14 0.65
N MET A 98 -0.26 -0.02 -0.67
CA MET A 98 -0.81 -1.23 -1.29
C MET A 98 0.04 -2.46 -1.00
N LYS A 99 1.37 -2.30 -0.97
CA LYS A 99 2.28 -3.37 -0.56
C LYS A 99 2.15 -3.72 0.92
N ALA A 100 2.00 -2.72 1.80
CA ALA A 100 1.79 -2.95 3.23
C ALA A 100 0.47 -3.68 3.49
N LEU A 101 -0.57 -3.40 2.70
CA LEU A 101 -1.87 -4.07 2.75
C LEU A 101 -1.90 -5.42 2.02
N GLY A 102 -0.87 -5.76 1.23
CA GLY A 102 -0.87 -6.96 0.39
C GLY A 102 -1.91 -6.94 -0.74
N VAL A 103 -2.29 -5.74 -1.19
CA VAL A 103 -3.33 -5.50 -2.20
C VAL A 103 -2.70 -5.29 -3.58
N ASP A 104 -3.18 -6.03 -4.57
CA ASP A 104 -2.77 -5.92 -5.99
C ASP A 104 -3.96 -5.85 -6.95
N SER A 105 -5.18 -5.67 -6.44
CA SER A 105 -6.43 -5.61 -7.22
C SER A 105 -7.54 -4.91 -6.43
N LEU A 106 -8.53 -4.38 -7.15
CA LEU A 106 -9.67 -3.67 -6.57
C LEU A 106 -10.48 -4.54 -5.58
N SER A 107 -10.68 -5.83 -5.89
CA SER A 107 -11.38 -6.77 -5.00
C SER A 107 -10.66 -6.93 -3.66
N LYS A 108 -9.32 -7.02 -3.68
CA LYS A 108 -8.52 -7.08 -2.44
C LYS A 108 -8.54 -5.74 -1.71
N LEU A 109 -8.56 -4.62 -2.42
CA LEU A 109 -8.65 -3.29 -1.81
C LEU A 109 -9.96 -3.16 -1.03
N LYS A 110 -11.08 -3.55 -1.63
CA LYS A 110 -12.39 -3.54 -0.97
C LYS A 110 -12.41 -4.37 0.32
N LYS A 111 -11.79 -5.56 0.30
CA LYS A 111 -11.63 -6.39 1.51
C LYS A 111 -10.73 -5.71 2.55
N ALA A 112 -9.61 -5.12 2.11
CA ALA A 112 -8.71 -4.41 2.99
C ALA A 112 -9.40 -3.23 3.68
N LEU A 113 -10.29 -2.49 3.00
CA LEU A 113 -11.06 -1.41 3.64
C LEU A 113 -11.90 -1.90 4.81
N CYS A 114 -12.57 -3.06 4.69
CA CYS A 114 -13.28 -3.67 5.83
C CYS A 114 -12.34 -4.09 6.97
N GLU A 115 -11.14 -4.59 6.63
CA GLU A 115 -10.15 -4.97 7.64
C GLU A 115 -9.55 -3.76 8.36
N LEU A 116 -9.46 -2.61 7.69
CA LEU A 116 -8.99 -1.36 8.28
C LEU A 116 -9.91 -0.84 9.36
N GLU A 117 -11.22 -1.01 9.24
CA GLU A 117 -12.17 -0.63 10.30
C GLU A 117 -11.87 -1.38 11.60
N ILE A 118 -11.63 -2.70 11.50
CA ILE A 118 -11.25 -3.54 12.64
C ILE A 118 -9.88 -3.13 13.19
N GLU A 119 -8.95 -2.77 12.30
CA GLU A 119 -7.60 -2.37 12.70
C GLU A 119 -7.58 -1.03 13.44
N VAL A 120 -8.33 -0.03 12.96
CA VAL A 120 -8.44 1.30 13.58
C VAL A 120 -9.21 1.24 14.90
N GLY A 121 -10.16 0.30 15.05
CA GLY A 121 -10.87 0.06 16.30
C GLY A 121 -9.96 -0.44 17.45
N LYS A 122 -8.71 -0.81 17.18
CA LYS A 122 -7.75 -1.19 18.24
C LYS A 122 -7.23 0.07 18.94
N PRO A 123 -7.22 0.13 20.29
CA PRO A 123 -6.78 1.31 21.04
C PRO A 123 -5.40 1.83 20.63
N THR A 124 -4.47 0.94 20.28
CA THR A 124 -3.10 1.30 19.88
C THR A 124 -3.01 2.03 18.53
N ASN A 125 -3.97 1.77 17.64
CA ASN A 125 -4.00 2.33 16.29
C ASN A 125 -4.95 3.51 16.17
N TYR A 126 -5.96 3.56 17.04
CA TYR A 126 -6.92 4.64 17.12
C TYR A 126 -6.19 5.99 17.25
N GLU A 127 -5.33 6.18 18.26
CA GLU A 127 -4.61 7.44 18.47
C GLU A 127 -3.75 7.87 17.26
N ASP A 128 -3.03 6.93 16.63
CA ASP A 128 -2.21 7.20 15.43
C ASP A 128 -3.09 7.61 14.24
N PHE A 129 -4.21 6.91 14.02
CA PHE A 129 -5.15 7.23 12.96
C PHE A 129 -5.79 8.61 13.17
N TYR A 130 -6.25 8.94 14.37
CA TYR A 130 -6.85 10.26 14.65
C TYR A 130 -5.86 11.40 14.49
N THR A 131 -4.64 11.22 14.98
CA THR A 131 -3.59 12.22 14.83
C THR A 131 -3.25 12.43 13.36
N TYR A 132 -3.20 11.36 12.58
CA TYR A 132 -3.03 11.44 11.14
C TYR A 132 -4.21 12.15 10.46
N ALA A 133 -5.44 11.72 10.74
CA ALA A 133 -6.66 12.24 10.13
C ALA A 133 -6.78 13.75 10.32
N PHE A 134 -6.56 14.23 11.55
CA PHE A 134 -6.56 15.66 11.84
C PHE A 134 -5.54 16.42 11.01
N ARG A 135 -4.30 15.93 10.93
CA ARG A 135 -3.24 16.56 10.14
C ARG A 135 -3.54 16.52 8.65
N TYR A 136 -4.11 15.41 8.17
CA TYR A 136 -4.47 15.21 6.77
C TYR A 136 -5.55 16.20 6.33
N CYS A 137 -6.58 16.39 7.16
CA CYS A 137 -7.66 17.35 6.92
C CYS A 137 -7.20 18.82 6.89
N LEU A 138 -6.05 19.15 7.49
CA LEU A 138 -5.49 20.51 7.50
C LEU A 138 -4.63 20.83 6.27
N THR A 139 -4.43 19.88 5.35
CA THR A 139 -3.55 20.09 4.18
C THR A 139 -4.19 20.91 3.06
N GLU A 140 -5.51 21.07 3.09
CA GLU A 140 -6.27 22.06 2.32
C GLU A 140 -6.03 23.45 2.95
N GLU A 141 -4.90 24.11 2.64
CA GLU A 141 -4.62 25.44 3.15
C GLU A 141 -5.66 26.46 2.64
N LYS A 142 -6.73 26.66 3.42
CA LYS A 142 -7.40 27.96 3.52
C LYS A 142 -8.07 28.28 4.85
N GLN A 143 -7.67 27.68 5.97
CA GLN A 143 -7.76 28.35 7.27
C GLN A 143 -6.99 27.58 8.36
N LYS A 144 -6.22 28.29 9.19
CA LYS A 144 -5.63 27.77 10.44
C LYS A 144 -6.70 27.55 11.55
N SER A 145 -7.95 27.36 11.15
CA SER A 145 -9.13 27.18 12.00
C SER A 145 -10.16 26.41 11.18
N LEU A 146 -10.47 25.17 11.57
CA LEU A 146 -11.69 24.53 11.10
C LEU A 146 -12.87 25.32 11.69
N ASP A 147 -13.86 25.67 10.88
CA ASP A 147 -15.10 26.25 11.39
C ASP A 147 -15.81 25.22 12.29
N ILE A 148 -16.65 25.71 13.21
CA ILE A 148 -17.29 24.87 14.22
C ILE A 148 -18.16 23.80 13.56
N ASP A 149 -18.80 24.10 12.44
CA ASP A 149 -19.71 23.18 11.76
C ASP A 149 -18.94 22.01 11.14
N SER A 150 -17.79 22.28 10.49
CA SER A 150 -16.87 21.25 9.99
C SER A 150 -16.28 20.38 11.12
N ILE A 151 -15.98 20.98 12.28
CA ILE A 151 -15.55 20.22 13.47
C ILE A 151 -16.69 19.34 13.97
N CYS A 152 -17.93 19.84 14.00
CA CYS A 152 -19.10 19.08 14.41
C CYS A 152 -19.38 17.91 13.46
N GLU A 153 -19.27 18.10 12.14
CA GLU A 153 -19.43 17.02 11.17
C GLU A 153 -18.32 15.96 11.31
N LEU A 154 -17.06 16.38 11.44
CA LEU A 154 -15.94 15.46 11.66
C LEU A 154 -16.12 14.67 12.97
N LEU A 155 -16.46 15.35 14.07
CA LEU A 155 -16.73 14.70 15.35
C LEU A 155 -17.95 13.79 15.31
N ASN A 156 -19.00 14.11 14.56
CA ASN A 156 -20.16 13.23 14.41
C ASN A 156 -19.85 12.00 13.57
N LEU A 157 -19.06 12.14 12.50
CA LEU A 157 -18.59 10.99 11.70
C LEU A 157 -17.73 10.05 12.56
N VAL A 158 -16.83 10.64 13.34
CA VAL A 158 -15.87 9.97 14.21
C VAL A 158 -16.53 9.34 15.45
N LEU A 159 -17.37 10.09 16.14
CA LEU A 159 -17.95 9.73 17.45
C LEU A 159 -19.34 9.11 17.34
N GLY A 160 -20.11 9.42 16.29
CA GLY A 160 -21.42 8.81 16.02
C GLY A 160 -21.30 7.31 15.73
N SER A 161 -20.14 6.88 15.23
CA SER A 161 -19.77 5.47 15.08
C SER A 161 -19.69 4.71 16.41
N ILE A 162 -19.49 5.42 17.54
CA ILE A 162 -19.32 4.82 18.87
C ILE A 162 -20.66 4.63 19.60
N SER A 163 -21.72 5.35 19.21
CA SER A 163 -23.02 5.29 19.89
C SER A 163 -23.99 4.23 19.35
N SER A 164 -23.65 3.54 18.26
CA SER A 164 -24.48 2.45 17.71
C SER A 164 -24.19 1.08 18.35
N SER A 165 -23.36 1.04 19.39
CA SER A 165 -23.07 -0.16 20.19
C SER A 165 -23.53 0.03 21.63
N SER A 166 -24.83 0.12 21.85
CA SER A 166 -25.48 -0.07 23.15
C SER A 166 -26.86 -0.68 22.95
#